data_AF-A0A367HX39-F1
#
_entry.id   AF-A0A367HX39-F1
#
_cell.length_a   1.000
_cell.length_b   1.000
_cell.length_c   1.000
_cell.angle_alpha   90.00
_cell.angle_beta   90.00
_cell.angle_gamma   90.00
#
_symmetry.space_group_name_H-M   'P 1'
#
loop_
_entity.id
_entity.type
_entity.pdbx_description
1 polymer ?
#
loop_
_entity_poly.entity_id
_entity_poly.type
_entity_poly.pdbx_seq_one_letter_code
_entity_poly.pdbx_strand_id
1 'polypeptide(L)'
;MSTLCAGLAGAPRSPVTFGAIQYDSPGKDDRSQRSLNAEWVTVTNTGRTSVSLKGWTLSDRGHHAYTFGTFTLGGRASVRVHTGIDHNTRTDVYQSRRASVWNNSGDTATLRDNHGRAVVTRSWGRH
;
A
#
# COMPACT_ATOMS: atom_id res chain seq x y z
N MET A 1 28.00 -5.04 -37.73
CA MET A 1 26.55 -4.82 -37.84
C MET A 1 25.86 -5.62 -36.76
N SER A 2 25.07 -4.96 -35.91
CA SER A 2 23.83 -5.48 -35.27
C SER A 2 23.39 -4.51 -34.17
N THR A 3 22.64 -3.51 -34.62
CA THR A 3 21.41 -2.95 -34.07
C THR A 3 21.01 -3.26 -32.61
N LEU A 4 21.02 -2.18 -31.82
CA LEU A 4 20.01 -1.68 -30.87
C LEU A 4 19.06 -2.68 -30.17
N CYS A 5 19.00 -2.57 -28.84
CA CYS A 5 17.72 -2.58 -28.13
C CYS A 5 17.55 -1.26 -27.38
N ALA A 6 16.41 -0.63 -27.67
CA ALA A 6 15.99 0.68 -27.23
C ALA A 6 16.01 0.83 -25.71
N GLY A 7 16.45 2.01 -25.26
CA GLY A 7 16.18 2.47 -23.91
C GLY A 7 14.68 2.43 -23.66
N LEU A 8 14.25 1.65 -22.67
CA LEU A 8 12.93 1.78 -22.10
C LEU A 8 12.81 3.19 -21.54
N ALA A 9 12.20 4.09 -22.32
CA ALA A 9 11.68 5.34 -21.83
C ALA A 9 10.67 4.98 -20.72
N GLY A 10 11.15 5.01 -19.47
CA GLY A 10 10.34 4.67 -18.31
C GLY A 10 9.13 5.58 -18.30
N ALA A 11 7.94 4.98 -18.31
CA ALA A 11 6.70 5.68 -18.00
C ALA A 11 6.94 6.60 -16.79
N PRO A 12 6.40 7.83 -16.76
CA PRO A 12 6.58 8.70 -15.61
C PRO A 12 6.15 7.89 -14.37
N ARG A 13 7.14 7.55 -13.55
CA ARG A 13 6.90 6.80 -12.33
C ARG A 13 5.92 7.65 -11.53
N SER A 14 4.74 7.09 -11.24
CA SER A 14 3.77 7.78 -10.40
C SER A 14 4.49 8.31 -9.17
N PRO A 15 4.19 9.54 -8.70
CA PRO A 15 4.80 10.08 -7.50
C PRO A 15 4.41 9.30 -6.24
N VAL A 16 3.48 8.35 -6.34
CA VAL A 16 2.99 7.54 -5.24
C VAL A 16 3.87 6.30 -5.04
N THR A 17 4.35 6.11 -3.80
CA THR A 17 5.22 5.00 -3.40
C THR A 17 4.81 4.43 -2.04
N PHE A 18 5.40 3.31 -1.64
CA PHE A 18 5.26 2.78 -0.29
C PHE A 18 6.28 3.40 0.67
N GLY A 19 5.81 3.85 1.83
CA GLY A 19 6.61 4.32 2.96
C GLY A 19 6.97 3.18 3.91
N ALA A 20 6.88 3.42 5.22
CA ALA A 20 7.05 2.36 6.21
C ALA A 20 5.96 1.28 6.09
N ILE A 21 6.29 0.07 6.54
CA ILE A 21 5.37 -1.06 6.64
C ILE A 21 5.55 -1.64 8.03
N GLN A 22 4.46 -1.74 8.78
CA GLN A 22 4.42 -2.36 10.10
C GLN A 22 3.58 -3.63 9.99
N TYR A 23 4.23 -4.78 10.05
CA TYR A 23 3.56 -6.09 10.03
C TYR A 23 3.58 -6.77 11.41
N ASP A 24 4.61 -6.50 12.22
CA ASP A 24 4.72 -7.02 13.59
C ASP A 24 4.00 -6.09 14.57
N SER A 25 2.87 -6.54 15.11
CA SER A 25 2.10 -5.74 16.06
C SER A 25 2.84 -5.66 17.40
N PRO A 26 3.20 -4.48 17.94
CA PRO A 26 3.91 -4.39 19.21
C PRO A 26 3.03 -4.91 20.35
N GLY A 27 3.45 -6.02 20.97
CA GLY A 27 2.74 -6.68 22.07
C GLY A 27 2.54 -8.17 21.82
N LYS A 28 1.67 -8.82 22.61
CA LYS A 28 1.21 -10.17 22.27
C LYS A 28 0.31 -10.06 21.04
N ASP A 29 0.66 -10.76 19.96
CA ASP A 29 -0.27 -10.96 18.85
C ASP A 29 -1.41 -11.88 19.31
N ASP A 30 -2.47 -11.26 19.81
CA ASP A 30 -3.68 -11.92 20.29
C ASP A 30 -4.81 -11.87 19.24
N ARG A 31 -4.51 -11.42 18.02
CA ARG A 31 -5.49 -11.15 16.95
C ARG A 31 -6.62 -10.19 17.36
N SER A 32 -6.43 -9.42 18.42
CA SER A 32 -7.38 -8.37 18.79
C SER A 32 -7.42 -7.29 17.72
N GLN A 33 -8.50 -6.50 17.72
CA GLN A 33 -8.62 -5.35 16.83
C GLN A 33 -7.50 -4.32 17.06
N ARG A 34 -6.96 -4.25 18.28
CA ARG A 34 -5.76 -3.46 18.60
C ARG A 34 -4.53 -3.99 17.87
N SER A 35 -4.32 -5.31 17.88
CA SER A 35 -3.23 -5.95 17.13
C SER A 35 -3.36 -5.68 15.63
N LEU A 36 -4.56 -5.86 15.06
CA LEU A 36 -4.83 -5.64 13.63
C LEU A 36 -4.74 -4.16 13.21
N ASN A 37 -5.04 -3.22 14.10
CA ASN A 37 -4.86 -1.79 13.83
C ASN A 37 -3.39 -1.36 13.92
N ALA A 38 -2.51 -2.13 14.56
CA ALA A 38 -1.07 -1.87 14.52
C ALA A 38 -0.37 -2.45 13.28
N GLU A 39 -1.07 -3.29 12.50
CA GLU A 39 -0.63 -3.80 11.20
C GLU A 39 -1.04 -2.81 10.08
N TRP A 40 -0.07 -2.20 9.39
CA TRP A 40 -0.34 -1.20 8.35
C TRP A 40 0.76 -1.06 7.29
N VAL A 41 0.36 -0.55 6.13
CA VAL A 41 1.27 -0.09 5.06
C VAL A 41 1.07 1.41 4.84
N THR A 42 2.16 2.18 4.74
CA THR A 42 2.07 3.60 4.38
C THR A 42 2.12 3.77 2.86
N VAL A 43 1.15 4.51 2.31
CA VAL A 43 1.16 5.02 0.94
C VAL A 43 1.53 6.51 0.98
N THR A 44 2.56 6.90 0.22
CA THR A 44 3.12 8.26 0.23
C THR A 44 3.10 8.87 -1.15
N ASN A 45 2.64 10.12 -1.25
CA ASN A 45 2.76 10.92 -2.45
C ASN A 45 4.00 11.82 -2.35
N THR A 46 5.04 11.49 -3.09
CA THR A 46 6.29 12.26 -3.16
C THR A 46 6.19 13.48 -4.10
N GLY A 47 5.09 13.60 -4.84
CA GLY A 47 4.82 14.73 -5.72
C GLY A 47 4.40 15.98 -4.94
N ARG A 48 4.29 17.11 -5.64
CA ARG A 48 3.82 18.38 -5.07
C ARG A 48 2.31 18.56 -5.19
N THR A 49 1.66 17.83 -6.09
CA THR A 49 0.22 17.90 -6.36
C THR A 49 -0.52 16.75 -5.70
N SER A 50 -1.80 16.98 -5.39
CA SER A 50 -2.68 15.92 -4.88
C SER A 50 -2.98 14.86 -5.93
N VAL A 51 -3.12 13.61 -5.50
CA VAL A 51 -3.50 12.46 -6.33
C VAL A 51 -4.80 11.87 -5.80
N SER A 52 -5.80 11.70 -6.66
CA SER A 52 -6.99 10.93 -6.32
C SER A 52 -6.66 9.45 -6.36
N LEU A 53 -6.90 8.76 -5.24
CA LEU A 53 -6.75 7.31 -5.14
C LEU A 53 -8.08 6.59 -5.39
N LYS A 54 -9.11 7.27 -5.90
CA LYS A 54 -10.42 6.66 -6.14
C LYS A 54 -10.32 5.43 -7.03
N GLY A 55 -10.74 4.27 -6.50
CA GLY A 55 -10.73 3.00 -7.20
C GLY A 55 -9.35 2.34 -7.30
N TRP A 56 -8.31 2.90 -6.67
CA TRP A 56 -7.01 2.24 -6.56
C TRP A 56 -7.11 1.04 -5.63
N THR A 57 -6.25 0.05 -5.85
CA THR A 57 -6.22 -1.17 -5.04
C THR A 57 -4.86 -1.42 -4.42
N LEU A 58 -4.85 -1.77 -3.14
CA LEU A 58 -3.69 -2.28 -2.43
C LEU A 58 -3.89 -3.79 -2.21
N SER A 59 -2.98 -4.62 -2.71
CA SER A 59 -3.08 -6.07 -2.58
C SER A 59 -1.79 -6.73 -2.08
N ASP A 60 -1.93 -7.85 -1.39
CA ASP A 60 -0.82 -8.75 -1.03
C ASP A 60 -0.63 -9.89 -2.05
N ARG A 61 0.28 -10.83 -1.77
CA ARG A 61 0.46 -12.05 -2.58
C ARG A 61 -0.67 -13.07 -2.40
N GLY A 62 -1.38 -13.02 -1.27
CA GLY A 62 -2.53 -13.87 -0.93
C GLY A 62 -3.84 -13.47 -1.62
N HIS A 63 -3.82 -12.47 -2.51
CA HIS A 63 -4.98 -11.90 -3.19
C HIS A 63 -5.98 -11.18 -2.26
N HIS A 64 -5.55 -10.81 -1.05
CA HIS A 64 -6.30 -9.87 -0.23
C HIS A 64 -6.14 -8.48 -0.83
N ALA A 65 -7.26 -7.84 -1.18
CA ALA A 65 -7.27 -6.50 -1.74
C ALA A 65 -8.09 -5.53 -0.87
N TYR A 66 -7.61 -4.30 -0.80
CA TYR A 66 -8.33 -3.13 -0.31
C TYR A 66 -8.52 -2.14 -1.45
N THR A 67 -9.74 -1.65 -1.63
CA THR A 67 -10.07 -0.64 -2.64
C THR A 67 -10.30 0.70 -1.97
N PHE A 68 -9.54 1.71 -2.40
CA PHE A 68 -9.76 3.08 -1.95
C PHE A 68 -11.09 3.63 -2.50
N GLY A 69 -11.92 4.15 -1.60
CA GLY A 69 -13.13 4.90 -1.94
C GLY A 69 -12.81 6.29 -2.50
N THR A 70 -13.58 7.32 -2.16
CA THR A 70 -13.27 8.70 -2.54
C THR A 70 -12.16 9.28 -1.65
N PHE A 71 -10.92 8.82 -1.85
CA PHE A 71 -9.76 9.31 -1.09
C PHE A 71 -8.84 10.14 -1.98
N THR A 72 -8.38 11.29 -1.47
CA THR A 72 -7.40 12.15 -2.15
C THR A 72 -6.17 12.30 -1.27
N LEU A 73 -5.02 11.89 -1.80
CA LEU A 73 -3.73 12.01 -1.12
C LEU A 73 -3.04 13.30 -1.55
N GLY A 74 -2.88 14.23 -0.61
CA GLY A 74 -2.20 15.51 -0.84
C GLY A 74 -0.76 15.34 -1.35
N GLY A 75 -0.22 16.39 -1.98
CA GLY A 75 1.20 16.44 -2.32
C GLY A 75 2.05 16.39 -1.04
N ARG A 76 3.16 15.64 -1.07
CA ARG A 76 4.05 15.42 0.09
C ARG A 76 3.37 14.82 1.32
N ALA A 77 2.20 14.19 1.14
CA ALA A 77 1.43 13.59 2.22
C ALA A 77 1.48 12.05 2.18
N SER A 78 1.09 11.44 3.30
CA SER A 78 1.03 9.99 3.47
C SER A 78 -0.29 9.57 4.12
N VAL A 79 -0.72 8.34 3.83
CA VAL A 79 -1.84 7.66 4.48
C VAL A 79 -1.41 6.26 4.89
N ARG A 80 -1.81 5.82 6.09
CA ARG A 80 -1.63 4.45 6.58
C ARG A 80 -2.87 3.64 6.26
N VAL A 81 -2.68 2.47 5.67
CA VAL A 81 -3.74 1.50 5.43
C VAL A 81 -3.62 0.39 6.46
N HIS A 82 -4.48 0.44 7.47
CA HIS A 82 -4.54 -0.50 8.59
C HIS A 82 -5.36 -1.73 8.23
N THR A 83 -4.94 -2.90 8.70
CA THR A 83 -5.67 -4.15 8.44
C THR A 83 -7.01 -4.22 9.18
N GLY A 84 -7.04 -3.76 10.43
CA GLY A 84 -8.23 -3.87 11.29
C GLY A 84 -9.40 -2.94 10.93
N ILE A 85 -10.20 -2.62 11.94
CA ILE A 85 -11.44 -1.84 11.83
C ILE A 85 -11.31 -0.59 12.71
N ASP A 86 -11.54 0.57 12.11
CA ASP A 86 -11.76 1.85 12.79
C ASP A 86 -12.35 2.86 11.79
N HIS A 87 -12.49 4.12 12.20
CA HIS A 87 -12.95 5.21 11.35
C HIS A 87 -11.85 5.75 10.43
N ASN A 88 -12.16 5.87 9.13
CA ASN A 88 -11.25 6.47 8.16
C ASN A 88 -11.05 7.96 8.42
N THR A 89 -9.80 8.41 8.38
CA THR A 89 -9.39 9.80 8.48
C THR A 89 -8.57 10.20 7.24
N ARG A 90 -7.99 11.40 7.25
CA ARG A 90 -7.08 11.86 6.20
C ARG A 90 -5.72 11.14 6.21
N THR A 91 -5.34 10.54 7.33
CA THR A 91 -4.03 9.92 7.55
C THR A 91 -4.10 8.43 7.76
N ASP A 92 -5.30 7.90 8.04
CA ASP A 92 -5.49 6.51 8.43
C ASP A 92 -6.76 5.97 7.78
N VAL A 93 -6.65 4.84 7.06
CA VAL A 93 -7.79 4.14 6.49
C VAL A 93 -7.73 2.67 6.86
N TYR A 94 -8.89 2.02 6.94
CA TYR A 94 -9.02 0.70 7.54
C TYR A 94 -9.63 -0.28 6.54
N GLN A 95 -9.02 -1.46 6.40
CA GLN A 95 -9.51 -2.50 5.50
C GLN A 95 -10.79 -3.18 6.00
N SER A 96 -11.17 -2.90 7.25
CA SER A 96 -12.32 -3.52 7.94
C SER A 96 -12.21 -5.04 8.07
N ARG A 97 -10.99 -5.57 8.26
CA ARG A 97 -10.76 -7.01 8.39
C ARG A 97 -10.62 -7.45 9.84
N ARG A 98 -10.86 -8.74 10.07
CA ARG A 98 -10.74 -9.42 11.37
C ARG A 98 -9.58 -10.44 11.41
N ALA A 99 -8.75 -10.44 10.37
CA ALA A 99 -7.60 -11.31 10.23
C ALA A 99 -6.45 -10.52 9.59
N SER A 100 -5.23 -10.84 10.01
CA SER A 100 -4.00 -10.28 9.45
C SER A 100 -3.91 -10.50 7.94
N VAL A 101 -3.39 -9.51 7.24
CA VAL A 101 -3.19 -9.54 5.79
C VAL A 101 -1.71 -9.65 5.48
N TRP A 102 -0.89 -8.88 6.19
CA TRP A 102 0.54 -8.77 5.94
C TRP A 102 1.30 -9.90 6.64
N ASN A 103 1.96 -10.76 5.86
CA ASN A 103 2.69 -11.90 6.42
C ASN A 103 4.03 -11.47 7.06
N ASN A 104 4.21 -11.83 8.34
CA ASN A 104 5.42 -11.53 9.13
C ASN A 104 6.70 -12.22 8.64
N SER A 105 6.58 -13.34 7.92
CA SER A 105 7.74 -14.05 7.35
C SER A 105 8.18 -13.47 6.01
N GLY A 106 7.35 -12.62 5.40
CA GLY A 106 7.60 -11.98 4.13
C GLY A 106 6.37 -11.95 3.24
N ASP A 107 6.23 -10.86 2.51
CA ASP A 107 5.08 -10.62 1.63
C ASP A 107 5.46 -9.67 0.49
N THR A 108 4.50 -9.37 -0.38
CA THR A 108 4.62 -8.40 -1.45
C THR A 108 3.36 -7.55 -1.54
N ALA A 109 3.47 -6.29 -1.15
CA ALA A 109 2.42 -5.29 -1.35
C ALA A 109 2.50 -4.74 -2.78
N THR A 110 1.37 -4.69 -3.47
CA THR A 110 1.23 -4.08 -4.80
C THR A 110 0.13 -3.04 -4.76
N LEU A 111 0.45 -1.82 -5.17
CA LEU A 111 -0.52 -0.74 -5.37
C LEU A 111 -0.82 -0.62 -6.86
N ARG A 112 -2.11 -0.62 -7.22
CA ARG A 112 -2.57 -0.45 -8.60
C ARG A 112 -3.47 0.77 -8.71
N ASP A 113 -3.39 1.43 -9.86
CA ASP A 113 -4.30 2.53 -10.17
C ASP A 113 -5.72 2.02 -10.50
N ASN A 114 -6.65 2.94 -10.74
CA ASN A 114 -8.03 2.65 -11.10
C ASN A 114 -8.21 1.94 -12.46
N HIS A 115 -7.15 1.78 -13.24
CA HIS A 115 -7.13 0.98 -14.48
C HIS A 115 -6.46 -0.39 -14.26
N GLY A 116 -6.12 -0.74 -13.02
CA GLY A 116 -5.47 -1.99 -12.66
C GLY A 116 -3.96 -2.03 -12.95
N ARG A 117 -3.36 -0.91 -13.38
CA ARG A 117 -1.93 -0.83 -13.69
C ARG A 117 -1.13 -0.76 -12.40
N ALA A 118 -0.09 -1.59 -12.28
CA ALA A 118 0.79 -1.55 -11.13
C ALA A 118 1.54 -0.22 -11.07
N VAL A 119 1.39 0.48 -9.95
CA VAL A 119 2.02 1.76 -9.66
C VAL A 119 3.33 1.54 -8.92
N VAL A 120 3.29 0.74 -7.86
CA VAL A 120 4.45 0.38 -7.05
C VAL A 120 4.23 -1.00 -6.44
N THR A 121 5.32 -1.75 -6.33
CA THR A 121 5.37 -3.05 -5.65
C THR A 121 6.54 -3.04 -4.67
N ARG A 122 6.34 -3.60 -3.48
CA ARG A 122 7.39 -3.74 -2.46
C ARG A 122 7.27 -5.07 -1.73
N SER A 123 8.39 -5.77 -1.64
CA SER A 123 8.49 -7.03 -0.91
C SER A 123 9.31 -6.87 0.38
N TRP A 124 9.04 -7.70 1.39
CA TRP A 124 9.81 -7.82 2.62
C TRP A 124 9.87 -9.28 3.08
N GLY A 125 10.63 -9.54 4.15
CA GLY A 125 10.99 -10.90 4.60
C GLY A 125 12.39 -11.31 4.15
N ARG A 126 13.07 -12.14 4.95
CA ARG A 126 14.39 -12.67 4.59
C ARG A 126 14.23 -13.75 3.51
N HIS A 127 15.10 -13.72 2.50
CA HIS A 127 15.39 -14.88 1.66
C HIS A 127 16.08 -15.97 2.47
#